data_AF-A0A973SX74-F1
#
_entry.id   AF-A0A973SX74-F1
#
_cell.length_a   1.000
_cell.length_b   1.000
_cell.length_c   1.000
_cell.angle_alpha   90.00
_cell.angle_beta   90.00
_cell.angle_gamma   90.00
#
_symmetry.space_group_name_H-M   'P 1'
#
loop_
_entity.id
_entity.type
_entity.pdbx_description
1 polymer ?
#
loop_
_entity_poly.entity_id
_entity_poly.type
_entity_poly.pdbx_seq_one_letter_code
_entity_poly.pdbx_strand_id
1 'polypeptide(L)' 'MRIGLIGAGRIGAFHAATLRAHPGVGELLVADADPARARQVAARCGGRALPVDALFAAGP' A
#
# COMPACT_ATOMS: atom_id res chain seq x y z
N MET A 1 -4.39 12.78 2.23
CA MET A 1 -5.05 11.87 1.27
C MET A 1 -4.79 10.42 1.65
N ARG A 2 -5.78 9.56 1.45
CA ARG A 2 -5.65 8.10 1.58
C ARG A 2 -5.41 7.50 0.20
N ILE A 3 -4.42 6.62 0.08
CA ILE A 3 -4.06 5.99 -1.20
C ILE A 3 -4.05 4.47 -1.03
N GLY A 4 -4.74 3.78 -1.94
CA GLY A 4 -4.63 2.34 -2.12
C GLY A 4 -3.62 1.99 -3.21
N LEU A 5 -2.67 1.11 -2.90
CA LEU A 5 -1.69 0.54 -3.82
C LEU A 5 -1.96 -0.96 -3.98
N ILE A 6 -2.30 -1.38 -5.20
CA ILE A 6 -2.44 -2.80 -5.55
C ILE A 6 -1.22 -3.23 -6.36
N GLY A 7 -0.56 -4.28 -5.90
CA GLY A 7 0.70 -4.79 -6.44
C GLY A 7 1.89 -4.33 -5.60
N ALA A 8 2.52 -5.27 -4.90
CA ALA A 8 3.66 -5.11 -4.00
C ALA A 8 4.93 -5.78 -4.55
N GLY A 9 5.03 -5.90 -5.88
CA GLY A 9 6.27 -6.27 -6.57
C GLY A 9 7.29 -5.14 -6.59
N ARG A 10 8.35 -5.26 -7.40
CA ARG A 10 9.46 -4.30 -7.46
C ARG A 10 9.02 -2.85 -7.72
N ILE A 11 8.15 -2.64 -8.72
CA ILE A 11 7.64 -1.30 -9.09
C ILE A 11 6.69 -0.77 -8.02
N GLY A 12 5.80 -1.62 -7.51
CA GLY A 12 4.89 -1.26 -6.42
C GLY A 12 5.62 -0.84 -5.15
N ALA A 13 6.66 -1.57 -4.75
CA ALA A 13 7.47 -1.24 -3.58
C ALA A 13 8.23 0.09 -3.73
N PHE A 14 8.68 0.42 -4.95
CA PHE A 14 9.28 1.73 -5.24
C PHE A 14 8.24 2.85 -5.09
N HIS A 15 7.07 2.71 -5.72
CA HIS A 15 5.99 3.70 -5.60
C HIS A 15 5.49 3.84 -4.17
N ALA A 16 5.38 2.76 -3.40
CA ALA A 16 4.99 2.80 -2.00
C ALA A 16 5.89 3.72 -1.17
N ALA A 17 7.21 3.65 -1.40
CA ALA A 17 8.17 4.52 -0.73
C ALA A 17 8.02 5.99 -1.16
N THR A 18 7.88 6.25 -2.46
CA THR A 18 7.66 7.61 -2.99
C THR A 18 6.37 8.22 -2.45
N LEU A 19 5.27 7.45 -2.45
CA LEU A 19 3.98 7.89 -1.94
C LEU A 19 4.04 8.20 -0.44
N ARG A 20 4.71 7.36 0.35
CA ARG A 20 4.83 7.61 1.80
C ARG A 20 5.58 8.90 2.11
N ALA A 21 6.61 9.23 1.33
CA ALA A 21 7.42 10.43 1.50
C ALA A 21 6.66 11.72 1.12
N HIS A 22 5.55 11.60 0.38
CA HIS A 22 4.79 12.76 -0.05
C HIS A 22 3.92 13.33 1.10
N PRO A 23 4.06 14.62 1.47
CA PRO A 23 3.41 15.19 2.65
C PRO A 23 1.87 15.19 2.57
N GLY A 24 1.31 15.16 1.36
CA GLY A 24 -0.13 15.03 1.14
C GLY A 24 -0.71 13.63 1.41
N VAL A 25 0.12 12.60 1.63
CA VAL A 25 -0.33 11.21 1.86
C VAL A 25 -0.36 10.93 3.36
N GLY A 26 -1.56 10.82 3.91
CA GLY A 26 -1.78 10.55 5.33
C GLY A 26 -1.91 9.06 5.64
N GLU A 27 -2.41 8.27 4.69
CA GLU A 27 -2.56 6.83 4.83
C GLU A 27 -2.22 6.12 3.50
N LEU A 28 -1.42 5.06 3.59
CA LEU A 28 -1.09 4.19 2.47
C LEU A 28 -1.57 2.77 2.79
N LEU A 29 -2.55 2.30 2.01
CA LEU A 29 -3.05 0.93 2.06
C LEU A 29 -2.38 0.11 0.97
N VAL A 30 -1.85 -1.06 1.30
CA VAL A 30 -1.14 -1.92 0.35
C VAL A 30 -1.84 -3.27 0.25
N ALA A 31 -2.14 -3.69 -0.96
CA ALA A 31 -2.67 -5.02 -1.26
C ALA A 31 -1.87 -5.69 -2.39
N ASP A 32 -1.83 -7.00 -2.38
CA ASP A 32 -1.21 -7.83 -3.42
C ASP A 32 -1.92 -9.19 -3.41
N ALA A 33 -1.90 -9.88 -4.56
CA ALA A 33 -2.42 -11.24 -4.67
C ALA A 33 -1.69 -12.22 -3.72
N ASP A 34 -0.42 -11.94 -3.41
CA ASP A 34 0.32 -12.56 -2.31
C ASP A 34 0.30 -11.64 -1.08
N PRO A 35 -0.47 -12.00 -0.02
CA PRO A 35 -0.57 -11.20 1.20
C PRO A 35 0.77 -10.98 1.91
N ALA A 36 1.75 -11.88 1.73
CA ALA A 36 3.07 -11.72 2.34
C ALA A 36 3.83 -10.53 1.74
N ARG A 37 3.77 -10.34 0.42
CA ARG A 37 4.37 -9.19 -0.26
C ARG A 37 3.75 -7.87 0.17
N ALA A 38 2.43 -7.83 0.28
CA ALA A 38 1.72 -6.63 0.77
C ALA A 38 2.16 -6.26 2.19
N ARG A 39 2.21 -7.24 3.12
CA ARG A 39 2.70 -7.04 4.49
C ARG A 39 4.14 -6.55 4.53
N GLN A 40 5.02 -7.16 3.73
CA GLN A 40 6.44 -6.78 3.68
C GLN A 40 6.62 -5.32 3.21
N VAL A 41 5.95 -4.94 2.11
CA VAL A 41 6.05 -3.57 1.59
C VAL A 41 5.45 -2.58 2.57
N ALA A 42 4.24 -2.83 3.10
CA ALA A 42 3.59 -1.97 4.07
C ALA A 42 4.47 -1.73 5.32
N ALA A 43 5.06 -2.80 5.88
CA ALA A 43 5.96 -2.68 7.02
C ALA A 43 7.20 -1.85 6.70
N ARG A 44 7.81 -2.05 5.51
CA ARG A 44 9.00 -1.31 5.08
C ARG A 44 8.72 0.18 4.85
N CYS A 45 7.57 0.54 4.30
CA CYS A 45 7.25 1.92 3.94
C CYS A 45 6.31 2.62 4.94
N GLY A 46 5.98 2.02 6.07
CA GLY A 46 5.06 2.64 7.04
C GLY A 46 3.63 2.83 6.49
N GLY A 47 3.12 1.83 5.76
CA GLY A 47 1.73 1.70 5.34
C GLY A 47 1.00 0.58 6.09
N ARG A 48 -0.22 0.25 5.65
CA ARG A 48 -1.06 -0.81 6.22
C ARG A 48 -1.42 -1.83 5.16
N ALA A 49 -1.16 -3.10 5.42
CA ALA A 49 -1.52 -4.17 4.49
C ALA A 49 -2.96 -4.65 4.70
N LEU A 50 -3.69 -4.85 3.61
CA LEU A 50 -5.06 -5.36 3.60
C LEU A 50 -5.27 -6.33 2.43
N PRO A 51 -6.26 -7.25 2.51
CA PRO A 51 -6.75 -7.97 1.34
C PRO A 51 -7.25 -7.01 0.24
N VAL A 52 -7.16 -7.42 -1.02
CA VAL A 52 -7.58 -6.61 -2.19
C VAL A 52 -9.04 -6.18 -2.07
N ASP A 53 -9.94 -7.10 -1.72
CA ASP A 53 -11.37 -6.78 -1.59
C ASP A 53 -11.64 -5.78 -0.45
N ALA A 54 -10.91 -5.92 0.66
CA ALA A 54 -11.01 -4.99 1.78
C ALA A 54 -10.46 -3.59 1.42
N LEU A 55 -9.47 -3.52 0.53
CA LEU A 55 -8.95 -2.24 0.03
C LEU A 55 -9.98 -1.52 -0.83
N PHE A 56 -10.70 -2.24 -1.71
CA PHE A 56 -11.82 -1.65 -2.46
C PHE A 56 -12.99 -1.23 -1.54
N ALA A 57 -13.28 -2.03 -0.51
CA ALA A 57 -14.32 -1.71 0.47
C ALA A 57 -13.97 -0.50 1.37
N ALA A 58 -12.70 -0.13 1.48
CA ALA A 58 -12.27 0.99 2.33
C ALA A 58 -12.79 2.35 1.84
N GLY A 59 -13.13 2.48 0.54
CA GLY A 59 -13.61 3.72 -0.08
C GLY A 59 -12.56 4.84 -0.15
N PRO A 60 -12.90 5.99 -0.75
CA PRO A 60 -12.10 7.22 -0.65
C PRO A 60 -12.01 7.73 0.79
#